data_AF-A0A817S152-F1
#
_entry.id   AF-A0A817S152-F1
#
_cell.length_a   1.000
_cell.length_b   1.000
_cell.length_c   1.000
_cell.angle_alpha   90.00
_cell.angle_beta   90.00
_cell.angle_gamma   90.00
#
_symmetry.space_group_name_H-M   'P 1'
#
loop_
_entity.id
_entity.type
_entity.pdbx_description
1 polymer ?
#
loop_
_entity_poly.entity_id
_entity_poly.type
_entity_poly.pdbx_seq_one_letter_code
_entity_poly.pdbx_strand_id
1 'polypeptide(L)'
;MSDSIVEQIPSFVADYSSQYGSYTAQSYAIRNICKQPSIYPLYGDSTQALVFRTYGPWWINMPSYRETKKHFKRWENEFTSRDFIDILYSNLVYQCISVDIYETYNPGSLQVVYAGKEEQDESISWHRVWKFPEPFSIILRNDQQIFIENGKHLLIHHFCFCS
;
A
#
# COMPACT_ATOMS: atom_id res chain seq x y z
N MET A 1 5.92 -30.69 8.16
CA MET A 1 6.72 -29.60 7.57
C MET A 1 6.82 -28.55 8.66
N SER A 2 8.01 -28.08 9.03
CA SER A 2 8.13 -27.00 10.02
C SER A 2 7.66 -25.71 9.37
N ASP A 3 6.71 -25.01 10.00
CA ASP A 3 6.31 -23.67 9.58
C ASP A 3 7.50 -22.71 9.79
N SER A 4 8.24 -22.43 8.73
CA SER A 4 9.33 -21.47 8.75
C SER A 4 8.79 -20.06 8.50
N ILE A 5 9.02 -19.15 9.45
CA ILE A 5 8.72 -17.73 9.27
C ILE A 5 9.75 -17.14 8.31
N VAL A 6 9.28 -16.41 7.28
CA VAL A 6 10.12 -15.73 6.31
C VAL A 6 9.78 -14.25 6.27
N GLU A 7 10.79 -13.40 6.43
CA GLU A 7 10.69 -11.97 6.18
C GLU A 7 11.05 -11.69 4.72
N GLN A 8 10.28 -10.82 4.06
CA GLN A 8 10.47 -10.51 2.65
C GLN A 8 10.26 -9.02 2.39
N ILE A 9 11.03 -8.49 1.44
CA ILE A 9 10.84 -7.16 0.87
C ILE A 9 10.18 -7.33 -0.50
N PRO A 10 9.35 -6.38 -0.95
CA PRO A 10 8.81 -6.39 -2.29
C PRO A 10 9.90 -6.61 -3.34
N SER A 11 9.69 -7.59 -4.21
CA SER A 11 10.65 -7.99 -5.24
C SER A 11 10.44 -7.23 -6.56
N PHE A 12 9.20 -6.84 -6.84
CA PHE A 12 8.82 -6.21 -8.09
C PHE A 12 7.62 -5.28 -7.90
N VAL A 13 7.56 -4.22 -8.71
CA VAL A 13 6.41 -3.31 -8.79
C VAL A 13 5.65 -3.65 -10.07
N ALA A 14 4.42 -4.14 -9.94
CA ALA A 14 3.59 -4.53 -11.07
C ALA A 14 3.03 -3.29 -11.79
N ASP A 15 2.44 -2.37 -11.04
CA ASP A 15 1.82 -1.16 -11.58
C ASP A 15 1.76 -0.06 -10.51
N TYR A 16 1.58 1.18 -10.94
CA TYR A 16 1.46 2.34 -10.05
C TYR A 16 0.81 3.52 -10.77
N SER A 17 0.09 4.35 -10.02
CA SER A 17 -0.58 5.55 -10.56
C SER A 17 0.40 6.69 -10.88
N SER A 18 1.38 6.91 -10.01
CA SER A 18 2.31 8.03 -10.12
C SER A 18 3.59 7.82 -9.32
N GLN A 19 4.58 8.65 -9.60
CA GLN A 19 5.76 8.86 -8.79
C GLN A 19 6.22 10.30 -8.97
N TYR A 20 6.85 10.87 -7.94
CA TYR A 20 7.40 12.22 -8.00
C TYR A 20 8.66 12.28 -8.87
N GLY A 21 9.55 11.30 -8.73
CA GLY A 21 10.71 11.14 -9.61
C GLY A 21 10.32 10.91 -11.07
N SER A 22 11.21 11.25 -12.01
CA SER A 22 11.04 10.81 -13.40
C SER A 22 11.27 9.30 -13.52
N TYR A 23 10.86 8.70 -14.63
CA TYR A 23 11.01 7.26 -14.87
C TYR A 23 12.46 6.76 -14.68
N THR A 24 13.45 7.59 -15.02
CA THR A 24 14.88 7.28 -14.90
C THR A 24 15.49 7.79 -13.58
N ALA A 25 14.80 8.66 -12.83
CA ALA A 25 15.32 9.25 -11.60
C ALA A 25 15.54 8.17 -10.55
N GLN A 26 16.62 8.29 -9.76
CA GLN A 26 16.84 7.43 -8.58
C GLN A 26 16.17 7.97 -7.32
N SER A 27 15.95 9.27 -7.30
CA SER A 27 15.32 9.99 -6.20
C SER A 27 13.81 9.90 -6.31
N TYR A 28 13.14 9.66 -5.18
CA TYR A 28 11.66 9.71 -5.09
C TYR A 28 10.95 8.77 -6.06
N ALA A 29 11.59 7.64 -6.35
CA ALA A 29 11.18 6.73 -7.41
C ALA A 29 10.46 5.51 -6.85
N ILE A 30 9.50 5.00 -7.63
CA ILE A 30 8.67 3.83 -7.26
C ILE A 30 9.52 2.61 -6.88
N ARG A 31 10.63 2.38 -7.59
CA ARG A 31 11.53 1.24 -7.37
C ARG A 31 12.23 1.26 -6.00
N ASN A 32 12.20 2.37 -5.29
CA ASN A 32 12.79 2.43 -3.95
C ASN A 32 12.04 1.53 -2.95
N ILE A 33 10.78 1.17 -3.23
CA ILE A 33 9.99 0.24 -2.40
C ILE A 33 10.59 -1.17 -2.36
N CYS A 34 11.33 -1.57 -3.40
CA CYS A 34 11.98 -2.88 -3.50
C CYS A 34 13.37 -2.93 -2.83
N LYS A 35 13.73 -1.90 -2.06
CA LYS A 35 15.01 -1.82 -1.34
C LYS A 35 14.77 -2.02 0.16
N GLN A 36 15.84 -2.37 0.86
CA GLN A 36 15.80 -2.43 2.32
C GLN A 36 15.40 -1.08 2.92
N PRO A 37 14.46 -1.06 3.89
CA PRO A 37 14.15 0.14 4.66
C PRO A 37 15.42 0.68 5.32
N SER A 38 15.74 1.93 5.03
CA SER A 38 16.98 2.59 5.50
C SER A 38 16.76 3.99 6.06
N ILE A 39 15.54 4.53 5.92
CA ILE A 39 15.18 5.86 6.41
C ILE A 39 14.68 5.78 7.85
N TYR A 40 13.75 4.87 8.13
CA TYR A 40 13.25 4.64 9.49
C TYR A 40 14.40 4.19 10.42
N PRO A 41 14.47 4.67 11.69
CA PRO A 41 13.48 5.47 12.42
C PRO A 41 13.58 6.99 12.20
N LEU A 42 14.44 7.45 11.28
CA LEU A 42 14.50 8.87 10.93
C LEU A 42 13.28 9.28 10.10
N TYR A 43 13.00 10.58 10.11
CA TYR A 43 11.83 11.17 9.47
C TYR A 43 12.23 12.41 8.67
N GLY A 44 11.56 12.64 7.54
CA GLY A 44 11.79 13.79 6.69
C GLY A 44 11.84 13.44 5.21
N ASP A 45 12.16 14.46 4.41
CA ASP A 45 12.33 14.32 2.97
C ASP A 45 13.61 13.54 2.67
N SER A 46 13.49 12.39 2.01
CA SER A 46 14.61 11.54 1.62
C SER A 46 14.46 11.07 0.18
N THR A 47 15.51 11.28 -0.61
CA THR A 47 15.56 10.81 -2.00
C THR A 47 15.45 9.29 -2.13
N GLN A 48 15.74 8.54 -1.07
CA GLN A 48 15.62 7.09 -1.04
C GLN A 48 14.18 6.61 -0.76
N ALA A 49 13.24 7.51 -0.47
CA ALA A 49 11.84 7.17 -0.30
C ALA A 49 11.15 6.98 -1.67
N LEU A 50 10.02 6.28 -1.65
CA LEU A 50 8.98 6.45 -2.67
C LEU A 50 8.12 7.66 -2.28
N VAL A 51 7.83 8.53 -3.25
CA VAL A 51 6.94 9.67 -3.06
C VAL A 51 5.95 9.73 -4.23
N PHE A 52 4.66 9.73 -3.91
CA PHE A 52 3.59 9.98 -4.86
C PHE A 52 3.37 11.48 -5.06
N ARG A 53 2.87 11.88 -6.24
CA ARG A 53 2.74 13.31 -6.59
C ARG A 53 1.71 14.06 -5.75
N THR A 54 0.72 13.36 -5.21
CA THR A 54 -0.33 13.97 -4.39
C THR A 54 0.09 14.14 -2.93
N TYR A 55 1.13 13.43 -2.47
CA TYR A 55 1.52 13.34 -1.07
C TYR A 55 0.36 12.89 -0.16
N GLY A 56 -0.54 12.03 -0.63
CA GLY A 56 -1.73 11.61 0.13
C GLY A 56 -2.85 12.66 0.16
N PRO A 57 -3.89 12.47 0.99
CA PRO A 57 -5.14 13.24 0.89
C PRO A 57 -5.13 14.58 1.67
N TRP A 58 -4.03 15.01 2.29
CA TRP A 58 -4.02 16.16 3.21
C TRP A 58 -4.59 17.46 2.61
N TRP A 59 -4.28 17.72 1.33
CA TRP A 59 -4.70 18.92 0.61
C TRP A 59 -6.20 18.96 0.31
N ILE A 60 -6.91 17.83 0.44
CA ILE A 60 -8.37 17.78 0.32
C ILE A 60 -9.05 18.61 1.42
N ASN A 61 -8.40 18.70 2.58
CA ASN A 61 -8.92 19.46 3.71
C ASN A 61 -8.50 20.94 3.71
N MET A 62 -7.66 21.36 2.76
CA MET A 62 -7.21 22.76 2.69
C MET A 62 -8.35 23.69 2.23
N PRO A 63 -8.49 24.89 2.82
CA PRO A 63 -9.52 25.85 2.43
C PRO A 63 -9.49 26.20 0.94
N SER A 64 -8.30 26.36 0.36
CA SER A 64 -8.12 26.68 -1.07
C SER A 64 -8.67 25.60 -2.00
N TYR A 65 -8.48 24.32 -1.67
CA TYR A 65 -9.02 23.22 -2.43
C TYR A 65 -10.55 23.15 -2.32
N ARG A 66 -11.09 23.35 -1.11
CA ARG A 66 -12.54 23.41 -0.87
C ARG A 66 -13.19 24.56 -1.63
N GLU A 67 -12.52 25.71 -1.72
CA GLU A 67 -13.00 26.86 -2.50
C GLU A 67 -13.04 26.56 -4.01
N THR A 68 -12.01 25.90 -4.53
CA THR A 68 -11.94 25.51 -5.95
C THR A 68 -13.10 24.58 -6.34
N LYS A 69 -13.50 23.65 -5.44
CA LYS A 69 -14.65 22.76 -5.67
C LYS A 69 -15.98 23.48 -5.83
N LYS A 70 -16.15 24.67 -5.22
CA LYS A 70 -17.39 25.46 -5.39
C LYS A 70 -17.58 25.93 -6.82
N HIS A 71 -16.48 26.21 -7.51
CA HIS A 71 -16.47 26.76 -8.86
C HIS A 71 -16.29 25.69 -9.94
N PHE A 72 -15.72 24.52 -9.60
CA PHE A 72 -15.50 23.42 -10.53
C PHE A 72 -15.97 22.09 -9.93
N LYS A 73 -17.11 21.58 -10.41
CA LYS A 73 -17.54 20.21 -10.10
C LYS A 73 -16.68 19.22 -10.90
N ARG A 74 -15.79 18.51 -10.21
CA ARG A 74 -15.21 17.26 -10.71
C ARG A 74 -16.09 16.10 -10.25
N TRP A 75 -16.36 15.14 -11.13
CA TRP A 75 -16.91 13.85 -10.70
C TRP A 75 -15.86 13.17 -9.83
N GLU A 76 -16.09 13.13 -8.53
CA GLU A 76 -15.31 12.30 -7.62
C GLU A 76 -16.08 11.01 -7.42
N ASN A 77 -15.53 9.90 -7.94
CA ASN A 77 -16.04 8.58 -7.61
C ASN A 77 -15.85 8.34 -6.10
N GLU A 78 -16.79 7.66 -5.45
CA GLU A 78 -16.72 7.29 -4.01
C GLU A 78 -15.44 6.50 -3.66
N PHE A 79 -14.81 5.89 -4.67
CA PHE A 79 -13.46 5.36 -4.60
C PHE A 79 -12.52 6.20 -5.48
N THR A 80 -11.71 7.04 -4.86
CA THR A 80 -10.55 7.66 -5.51
C THR A 80 -9.32 7.38 -4.67
N SER A 81 -8.79 6.17 -4.76
CA SER A 81 -7.34 6.01 -4.60
C SER A 81 -6.72 6.94 -5.66
N ARG A 82 -6.17 8.06 -5.21
CA ARG A 82 -5.57 9.05 -6.11
C ARG A 82 -4.19 8.58 -6.51
N ASP A 83 -3.54 7.89 -5.58
CA ASP A 83 -2.37 7.11 -5.90
C ASP A 83 -2.44 5.67 -5.40
N PHE A 84 -1.90 4.76 -6.21
CA PHE A 84 -1.74 3.35 -5.86
C PHE A 84 -0.37 2.81 -6.28
N ILE A 85 0.05 1.74 -5.62
CA ILE A 85 1.15 0.87 -6.06
C ILE A 85 0.76 -0.58 -5.85
N ASP A 86 0.93 -1.40 -6.89
CA ASP A 86 0.83 -2.85 -6.85
C ASP A 86 2.24 -3.46 -6.82
N ILE A 87 2.50 -4.33 -5.85
CA ILE A 87 3.79 -4.97 -5.63
C ILE A 87 3.67 -6.48 -5.43
N LEU A 88 4.73 -7.17 -5.82
CA LEU A 88 4.89 -8.61 -5.73
C LEU A 88 6.04 -9.00 -4.81
N TYR A 89 5.86 -10.08 -4.05
CA TYR A 89 6.89 -10.70 -3.22
C TYR A 89 7.47 -11.94 -3.91
N SER A 90 8.74 -12.26 -3.68
CA SER A 90 9.40 -13.37 -4.38
C SER A 90 8.83 -14.74 -4.03
N ASN A 91 8.38 -14.92 -2.78
CA ASN A 91 7.82 -16.17 -2.31
C ASN A 91 6.36 -15.98 -1.93
N LEU A 92 5.51 -16.85 -2.46
CA LEU A 92 4.13 -16.97 -2.07
C LEU A 92 4.03 -17.48 -0.63
N VAL A 93 3.26 -16.77 0.20
CA VAL A 93 3.08 -17.08 1.62
C VAL A 93 1.65 -17.49 1.91
N TYR A 94 1.48 -18.58 2.68
CA TYR A 94 0.17 -19.08 3.07
C TYR A 94 -0.46 -18.27 4.21
N GLN A 95 0.36 -17.61 5.04
CA GLN A 95 -0.06 -16.82 6.19
C GLN A 95 0.79 -15.56 6.31
N CYS A 96 0.17 -14.39 6.18
CA CYS A 96 0.84 -13.10 6.31
C CYS A 96 0.81 -12.63 7.78
N ILE A 97 1.87 -12.90 8.55
CA ILE A 97 1.92 -12.60 9.99
C ILE A 97 1.81 -11.10 10.27
N SER A 98 2.58 -10.29 9.55
CA SER A 98 2.59 -8.83 9.65
C SER A 98 2.96 -8.19 8.31
N VAL A 99 2.54 -6.94 8.12
CA VAL A 99 3.01 -6.08 7.04
C VAL A 99 3.48 -4.78 7.68
N ASP A 100 4.77 -4.49 7.56
CA ASP A 100 5.38 -3.29 8.10
C ASP A 100 5.48 -2.22 7.01
N ILE A 101 4.86 -1.06 7.25
CA ILE A 101 4.81 0.05 6.30
C ILE A 101 5.36 1.30 7.00
N TYR A 102 6.41 1.87 6.43
CA TYR A 102 7.10 3.01 7.00
C TYR A 102 6.75 4.30 6.25
N GLU A 103 5.80 5.05 6.77
CA GLU A 103 5.53 6.42 6.30
C GLU A 103 6.53 7.39 6.93
N THR A 104 7.49 7.88 6.15
CA THR A 104 8.65 8.65 6.67
C THR A 104 8.62 10.15 6.38
N TYR A 105 7.62 10.65 5.64
CA TYR A 105 7.50 12.08 5.32
C TYR A 105 6.11 12.70 5.50
N ASN A 106 5.04 11.97 5.16
CA ASN A 106 3.66 12.40 5.45
C ASN A 106 2.83 11.24 6.02
N PRO A 107 2.63 11.11 7.34
CA PRO A 107 1.92 9.98 7.94
C PRO A 107 0.42 10.09 7.66
N GLY A 108 -0.27 8.95 7.54
CA GLY A 108 -1.67 8.90 7.15
C GLY A 108 -1.89 9.15 5.66
N SER A 109 -0.83 9.09 4.85
CA SER A 109 -0.96 9.07 3.40
C SER A 109 -1.53 7.74 2.93
N LEU A 110 -1.14 6.62 3.54
CA LEU A 110 -1.73 5.32 3.26
C LEU A 110 -3.19 5.27 3.76
N GLN A 111 -4.12 4.98 2.85
CA GLN A 111 -5.55 4.95 3.13
C GLN A 111 -6.13 3.53 3.08
N VAL A 112 -5.62 2.66 2.21
CA VAL A 112 -6.15 1.30 2.04
C VAL A 112 -5.05 0.33 1.66
N VAL A 113 -5.13 -0.91 2.16
CA VAL A 113 -4.30 -2.03 1.71
C VAL A 113 -5.21 -3.14 1.19
N TYR A 114 -4.87 -3.65 0.01
CA TYR A 114 -5.48 -4.84 -0.58
C TYR A 114 -4.45 -5.95 -0.70
N ALA A 115 -4.91 -7.18 -0.50
CA ALA A 115 -4.20 -8.40 -0.80
C ALA A 115 -4.82 -9.04 -2.05
N GLY A 116 -3.99 -9.35 -3.05
CA GLY A 116 -4.40 -10.04 -4.26
C GLY A 116 -4.19 -11.54 -4.12
N LYS A 117 -5.24 -12.29 -4.42
CA LYS A 117 -5.24 -13.74 -4.56
C LYS A 117 -5.29 -14.09 -6.04
N GLU A 118 -4.33 -14.88 -6.49
CA GLU A 118 -4.34 -15.45 -7.83
C GLU A 118 -5.42 -16.53 -7.92
N GLU A 119 -6.27 -16.42 -8.94
CA GLU A 119 -7.34 -17.37 -9.24
C GLU A 119 -6.89 -18.40 -10.29
N GLN A 120 -7.70 -19.44 -10.50
CA GLN A 120 -7.38 -20.53 -11.43
C GLN A 120 -7.25 -20.08 -12.90
N ASP A 121 -7.81 -18.93 -13.24
CA ASP A 121 -7.81 -18.34 -14.58
C ASP A 121 -6.73 -17.26 -14.76
N GLU A 122 -5.73 -17.22 -13.88
CA GLU A 122 -4.65 -16.21 -13.84
C GLU A 122 -5.13 -14.78 -13.52
N SER A 123 -6.42 -14.59 -13.21
CA SER A 123 -6.93 -13.31 -12.72
C SER A 123 -6.57 -13.11 -11.24
N ILE A 124 -6.49 -11.84 -10.82
CA ILE A 124 -6.23 -11.49 -9.42
C ILE A 124 -7.53 -10.99 -8.79
N SER A 125 -7.99 -11.69 -7.75
CA SER A 125 -9.07 -11.21 -6.90
C SER A 125 -8.50 -10.37 -5.75
N TRP A 126 -8.93 -9.12 -5.65
CA TRP A 126 -8.45 -8.17 -4.65
C TRP A 126 -9.33 -8.13 -3.42
N HIS A 127 -8.73 -8.31 -2.25
CA HIS A 127 -9.41 -8.31 -0.96
C HIS A 127 -8.85 -7.21 -0.08
N ARG A 128 -9.70 -6.30 0.40
CA ARG A 128 -9.26 -5.24 1.32
C ARG A 128 -8.89 -5.86 2.66
N VAL A 129 -7.65 -5.66 3.09
CA VAL A 129 -7.15 -6.19 4.37
C VAL A 129 -7.00 -5.12 5.44
N TRP A 130 -6.95 -3.84 5.04
CA TRP A 130 -6.90 -2.72 5.98
C TRP A 130 -7.43 -1.43 5.35
N LYS A 131 -7.99 -0.54 6.17
CA LYS A 131 -8.41 0.81 5.77
C LYS A 131 -8.18 1.82 6.90
N PHE A 132 -7.62 2.99 6.56
CA PHE A 132 -7.52 4.12 7.47
C PHE A 132 -8.91 4.62 7.91
N PRO A 133 -9.13 5.05 9.17
CA PRO A 133 -8.16 5.20 10.28
C PRO A 133 -8.10 3.99 11.22
N GLU A 134 -8.51 2.80 10.77
CA GLU A 134 -8.55 1.62 11.64
C GLU A 134 -7.14 1.34 12.18
N PRO A 135 -7.01 1.00 13.48
CA PRO A 135 -5.70 0.67 14.04
C PRO A 135 -5.05 -0.42 13.21
N PHE A 136 -3.85 -0.15 12.68
CA PHE A 136 -3.08 -1.14 11.92
C PHE A 136 -2.51 -2.14 12.94
N SER A 137 -3.17 -3.27 13.09
CA SER A 137 -2.59 -4.43 13.75
C SER A 137 -3.14 -5.67 13.07
N ILE A 138 -2.44 -6.15 12.05
CA ILE A 138 -2.66 -7.51 11.55
C ILE A 138 -1.96 -8.42 12.55
N ILE A 139 -2.68 -8.88 13.56
CA ILE A 139 -2.20 -9.90 14.50
C ILE A 139 -2.86 -11.21 14.10
N LEU A 140 -2.13 -12.05 13.36
CA LEU A 140 -2.57 -13.41 13.09
C LEU A 140 -2.22 -14.31 14.27
N ARG A 141 -3.22 -14.75 15.03
CA ARG A 141 -3.08 -15.86 15.98
C ARG A 141 -3.69 -17.11 15.35
N ASN A 142 -2.86 -18.13 15.11
CA ASN A 142 -3.35 -19.52 15.11
C ASN A 142 -3.99 -19.71 16.51
N ASP A 143 -5.24 -20.19 16.67
CA ASP A 143 -5.75 -21.48 16.22
C ASP A 143 -7.28 -21.41 16.00
N GLN A 144 -7.75 -21.68 14.77
CA GLN A 144 -9.15 -22.05 14.41
C GLN A 144 -10.12 -21.05 13.76
N GLN A 145 -9.76 -19.84 13.31
CA GLN A 145 -10.52 -19.13 12.27
C GLN A 145 -9.86 -17.83 11.83
N ILE A 146 -9.79 -17.60 10.52
CA ILE A 146 -9.45 -16.30 9.93
C ILE A 146 -10.73 -15.45 9.89
N PHE A 147 -10.79 -14.42 10.72
CA PHE A 147 -11.75 -13.33 10.58
C PHE A 147 -11.01 -12.08 10.09
N ILE A 148 -10.82 -12.00 8.78
CA ILE A 148 -10.89 -10.71 8.10
C ILE A 148 -12.38 -10.35 8.15
N GLU A 149 -12.80 -9.11 8.34
CA GLU A 149 -14.21 -8.80 8.08
C GLU A 149 -14.54 -9.30 6.64
N ASN A 150 -15.37 -10.36 6.55
CA ASN A 150 -15.70 -11.26 5.42
C ASN A 150 -14.89 -12.56 5.17
N GLY A 151 -14.09 -13.03 6.13
CA GLY A 151 -13.90 -14.46 6.48
C GLY A 151 -13.52 -15.50 5.42
N LYS A 152 -12.34 -15.42 4.77
CA LYS A 152 -11.73 -16.57 4.05
C LYS A 152 -10.19 -16.60 4.12
N HIS A 153 -9.63 -17.81 4.11
CA HIS A 153 -8.20 -18.09 3.93
C HIS A 153 -7.76 -17.72 2.51
N LEU A 154 -6.79 -16.81 2.37
CA LEU A 154 -6.30 -16.34 1.07
C LEU A 154 -4.79 -16.59 0.96
N LEU A 155 -4.40 -17.15 -0.19
CA LEU A 155 -3.01 -17.14 -0.68
C LEU A 155 -2.72 -15.72 -1.18
N ILE A 156 -1.70 -15.06 -0.61
CA ILE A 156 -1.42 -13.66 -0.93
C ILE A 156 -0.04 -13.57 -1.59
N HIS A 157 -0.02 -13.05 -2.81
CA HIS A 157 1.22 -12.79 -3.57
C HIS A 157 1.34 -11.33 -3.99
N HIS A 158 0.21 -10.63 -4.05
CA HIS A 158 0.12 -9.24 -4.49
C HIS A 158 -0.38 -8.36 -3.35
N PHE A 159 0.19 -7.17 -3.25
CA PHE A 159 -0.37 -6.12 -2.41
C PHE A 159 -0.55 -4.85 -3.20
N CYS A 160 -1.73 -4.25 -3.07
CA CYS A 160 -2.00 -2.92 -3.59
C CYS A 160 -2.19 -1.95 -2.43
N PHE A 161 -1.34 -0.92 -2.39
CA PHE A 161 -1.38 0.15 -1.39
C PHE A 161 -1.96 1.39 -2.05
N CYS A 162 -3.01 1.93 -1.45
CA CYS A 162 -3.74 3.07 -1.98
C CYS A 162 -3.67 4.25 -1.01
N SER A 163 -3.41 5.44 -1.55
CA SER A 163 -3.51 6.75 -0.88
C SER A 163 -4.58 7.64 -1.51
#